data_AF-A0A8C4R809-F1
#
_entry.id   AF-A0A8C4R809-F1
#
_cell.length_a   1.000
_cell.length_b   1.000
_cell.length_c   1.000
_cell.angle_alpha   90.00
_cell.angle_beta   90.00
_cell.angle_gamma   90.00
#
_symmetry.space_group_name_H-M   'P 1'
#
loop_
_entity.id
_entity.type
_entity.pdbx_description
1 polymer ?
#
loop_
_entity_poly.entity_id
_entity_poly.type
_entity_poly.pdbx_seq_one_letter_code
_entity_poly.pdbx_strand_id
1 'polypeptide(L)'
;MQELRRVRSGILSEKDNLITMHDVLDAQWQLDNHKDEDYMRRVVLPLEKLLCSHPRIVMKDSAVNAVCYGAKIMLPGVLRYEDNIEVNQEIVIMTSKGEAICLAIALMTTAVLSTCDHGIVAKIKRVVMERDTYPRKWGLGPKASRKKLMIKEGLLDSKGRRNEKTPSAWSEEHQGYIEKEIKVEQTMTKRKHESSSEAEVASQTSLKRIKKKKVKRSKEKSFEDIPTVTAEVTELCDIEVKKKKHKKEKK
;
A
#
# COMPACT_ATOMS: atom_id res chain seq x y z
N MET A 1 -11.81 -14.25 46.52
CA MET A 1 -10.49 -13.82 45.98
C MET A 1 -9.98 -12.73 46.90
N GLN A 2 -8.89 -12.97 47.62
CA GLN A 2 -8.39 -12.03 48.65
C GLN A 2 -7.54 -10.90 48.04
N GLU A 3 -6.71 -11.23 47.05
CA GLU A 3 -5.94 -10.28 46.25
C GLU A 3 -5.65 -10.87 44.85
N LEU A 4 -5.32 -10.00 43.88
CA LEU A 4 -5.01 -10.38 42.50
C LEU A 4 -3.88 -9.49 41.96
N ARG A 5 -2.83 -10.12 41.41
CA ARG A 5 -1.71 -9.45 40.75
C ARG A 5 -1.46 -10.05 39.36
N ARG A 6 -1.30 -9.20 38.34
CA ARG A 6 -1.03 -9.62 36.97
C ARG A 6 0.48 -9.72 36.71
N VAL A 7 0.97 -10.96 36.58
CA VAL A 7 2.41 -11.26 36.39
C VAL A 7 2.88 -11.12 34.94
N ARG A 8 1.96 -11.12 33.97
CA ARG A 8 2.27 -11.00 32.55
C ARG A 8 1.15 -10.34 31.77
N SER A 9 1.51 -9.53 30.78
CA SER A 9 0.58 -9.01 29.77
C SER A 9 1.22 -9.09 28.39
N GLY A 10 0.75 -10.02 27.56
CA GLY A 10 1.32 -10.28 26.24
C GLY A 10 2.79 -10.72 26.32
N ILE A 11 3.69 -9.95 25.70
CA ILE A 11 5.14 -10.20 25.69
C ILE A 11 5.84 -9.68 26.94
N LEU A 12 5.25 -8.72 27.67
CA LEU A 12 5.89 -8.11 28.83
C LEU A 12 5.57 -8.90 30.11
N SER A 13 6.62 -9.32 30.82
CA SER A 13 6.54 -9.93 32.14
C SER A 13 7.05 -8.98 33.24
N GLU A 14 6.81 -9.30 34.51
CA GLU A 14 7.36 -8.54 35.65
C GLU A 14 8.89 -8.46 35.67
N LYS A 15 9.58 -9.36 34.96
CA LYS A 15 11.05 -9.35 34.85
C LYS A 15 11.55 -8.40 33.76
N ASP A 16 10.68 -7.99 32.85
CA ASP A 16 11.05 -7.26 31.63
C ASP A 16 10.85 -5.75 31.80
N ASN A 17 11.73 -5.11 32.57
CA ASN A 17 11.71 -3.65 32.80
C ASN A 17 10.40 -3.16 33.43
N LEU A 18 10.00 -3.77 34.56
CA LEU A 18 8.88 -3.31 35.38
C LEU A 18 9.29 -2.03 36.13
N ILE A 19 8.52 -0.97 35.95
CA ILE A 19 8.82 0.37 36.47
C ILE A 19 7.67 0.81 37.38
N THR A 20 7.98 1.56 38.43
CA THR A 20 6.99 2.11 39.36
C THR A 20 6.57 3.53 38.97
N MET A 21 5.46 4.02 39.50
CA MET A 21 5.03 5.40 39.26
C MET A 21 6.02 6.45 39.81
N HIS A 22 6.80 6.09 40.82
CA HIS A 22 7.83 6.96 41.38
C HIS A 22 8.98 7.16 40.39
N ASP A 23 9.44 6.07 39.75
CA ASP A 23 10.48 6.16 38.73
C ASP A 23 10.07 7.05 37.53
N VAL A 24 8.78 7.05 37.16
CA VAL A 24 8.26 7.91 36.09
C VAL A 24 8.32 9.39 36.49
N LEU A 25 7.97 9.69 37.74
CA LEU A 25 8.03 11.05 38.29
C LEU A 25 9.48 11.54 38.33
N ASP A 26 10.39 10.71 38.82
CA ASP A 26 11.81 11.04 38.94
C ASP A 26 12.47 11.20 37.56
N ALA A 27 12.11 10.35 36.60
CA ALA A 27 12.58 10.48 35.23
C ALA A 27 12.11 11.77 34.56
N GLN A 28 10.86 12.19 34.79
CA GLN A 28 10.35 13.46 34.27
C GLN A 28 11.05 14.65 34.93
N TRP A 29 11.25 14.62 36.26
CA TRP A 29 11.94 15.68 36.98
C TRP A 29 13.39 15.85 36.51
N GLN A 30 14.10 14.73 36.30
CA GLN A 30 15.48 14.75 35.79
C GLN A 30 15.57 15.38 34.39
N LEU A 31 14.61 15.05 33.51
CA LEU A 31 14.51 15.62 32.18
C LEU A 31 14.28 17.14 32.22
N ASP A 32 13.39 17.61 33.09
CA ASP A 32 13.03 19.02 33.15
C ASP A 32 14.13 19.91 33.77
N ASN A 33 14.81 19.41 34.82
CA ASN A 33 15.81 20.19 35.56
C ASN A 33 17.23 20.07 34.98
N HIS A 34 17.62 18.86 34.58
CA HIS A 34 18.98 18.56 34.15
C HIS A 34 19.09 18.33 32.65
N LYS A 35 17.97 18.26 31.90
CA LYS A 35 17.91 17.95 30.46
C LYS A 35 18.59 16.63 30.11
N ASP A 36 18.65 15.74 31.08
CA ASP A 36 19.20 14.40 30.92
C ASP A 36 18.08 13.43 30.52
N GLU A 37 18.21 12.83 29.35
CA GLU A 37 17.21 11.94 28.76
C GLU A 37 17.41 10.46 29.14
N ASP A 38 18.55 10.10 29.74
CA ASP A 38 18.93 8.70 29.92
C ASP A 38 17.94 7.94 30.80
N TYR A 39 17.42 8.59 31.84
CA TYR A 39 16.43 7.98 32.72
C TYR A 39 15.09 7.81 32.01
N MET A 40 14.63 8.82 31.26
CA MET A 40 13.38 8.76 30.51
C MET A 40 13.42 7.67 29.41
N ARG A 41 14.54 7.54 28.69
CA ARG A 41 14.75 6.51 27.67
C ARG A 41 14.79 5.09 28.23
N ARG A 42 15.10 4.93 29.52
CA ARG A 42 15.01 3.64 30.23
C ARG A 42 13.56 3.31 30.62
N VAL A 43 12.80 4.32 31.03
CA VAL A 43 11.40 4.17 31.44
C VAL A 43 10.49 3.87 30.23
N VAL A 44 10.66 4.61 29.14
CA VAL A 44 9.83 4.48 27.94
C VAL A 44 10.46 3.52 26.95
N LEU A 45 9.81 2.37 26.75
CA LEU A 45 10.22 1.37 25.78
C LEU A 45 9.63 1.67 24.38
N PRO A 46 10.36 1.36 23.30
CA PRO A 46 9.84 1.48 21.94
C PRO A 46 8.70 0.50 21.70
N LEU A 47 7.72 0.92 20.89
CA LEU A 47 6.51 0.14 20.59
C LEU A 47 6.83 -1.19 19.88
N GLU A 48 7.95 -1.25 19.16
CA GLU A 48 8.48 -2.43 18.49
C GLU A 48 8.63 -3.62 19.43
N LYS A 49 8.89 -3.38 20.72
CA LYS A 49 9.03 -4.46 21.73
C LYS A 49 7.74 -5.29 21.89
N LEU A 50 6.58 -4.68 21.65
CA LEU A 50 5.29 -5.38 21.69
C LEU A 50 5.05 -6.26 20.46
N LEU A 51 5.81 -6.05 19.39
CA LEU A 51 5.61 -6.68 18.10
C LEU A 51 6.54 -7.86 17.84
N CYS A 52 7.44 -8.18 18.79
CA CYS A 52 8.45 -9.23 18.65
C CYS A 52 7.89 -10.65 18.43
N SER A 53 6.63 -10.93 18.80
CA SER A 53 6.05 -12.27 18.62
C SER A 53 5.61 -12.57 17.20
N HIS A 54 5.46 -11.55 16.35
CA HIS A 54 4.90 -11.73 15.01
C HIS A 54 6.01 -11.93 13.98
N PRO A 55 5.77 -12.76 12.94
CA PRO A 55 6.68 -12.88 11.81
C PRO A 55 6.86 -11.54 11.09
N ARG A 56 8.07 -11.32 10.59
CA ARG A 56 8.54 -10.03 10.08
C ARG A 56 8.74 -10.04 8.57
N ILE A 57 8.33 -8.95 7.93
CA ILE A 57 8.67 -8.67 6.53
C ILE A 57 9.36 -7.31 6.47
N VAL A 58 10.60 -7.30 5.97
CA VAL A 58 11.38 -6.08 5.77
C VAL A 58 11.05 -5.49 4.41
N MET A 59 10.65 -4.23 4.38
CA MET A 59 10.34 -3.50 3.16
C MET A 59 11.46 -2.58 2.70
N LYS A 60 11.49 -2.29 1.40
CA LYS A 60 12.33 -1.24 0.80
C LYS A 60 11.85 0.13 1.25
N ASP A 61 12.78 1.00 1.61
CA ASP A 61 12.52 2.38 2.05
C ASP A 61 11.67 3.18 1.05
N SER A 62 11.77 2.90 -0.25
CA SER A 62 10.96 3.54 -1.29
C SER A 62 9.46 3.20 -1.23
N ALA A 63 9.11 2.07 -0.61
CA ALA A 63 7.73 1.60 -0.52
C ALA A 63 7.08 1.93 0.84
N VAL A 64 7.86 2.33 1.85
CA VAL A 64 7.39 2.61 3.21
C VAL A 64 6.28 3.66 3.23
N ASN A 65 6.52 4.84 2.63
CA ASN A 65 5.52 5.90 2.68
C ASN A 65 4.21 5.51 1.96
N ALA A 66 4.29 4.74 0.88
CA ALA A 66 3.08 4.24 0.21
C ALA A 66 2.23 3.36 1.15
N VAL A 67 2.87 2.53 1.98
CA VAL A 67 2.19 1.70 2.99
C VAL A 67 1.60 2.56 4.10
N CYS A 68 2.26 3.65 4.51
CA CYS A 68 1.70 4.61 5.49
C CYS A 68 0.40 5.28 4.98
N TYR A 69 0.25 5.46 3.67
CA TYR A 69 -1.00 5.91 3.04
C TYR A 69 -2.05 4.80 2.86
N GLY A 70 -1.73 3.55 3.20
CA GLY A 70 -2.64 2.42 3.08
C GLY A 70 -2.55 1.67 1.74
N ALA A 71 -1.47 1.85 0.97
CA ALA A 71 -1.27 1.05 -0.24
C ALA A 71 -1.03 -0.43 0.12
N LYS A 72 -1.53 -1.35 -0.71
CA LYS A 72 -1.30 -2.79 -0.52
C LYS A 72 0.20 -3.10 -0.64
N ILE A 73 0.68 -4.04 0.17
CA ILE A 73 2.09 -4.46 0.11
C ILE A 73 2.25 -5.40 -1.08
N MET A 74 3.02 -4.93 -2.06
CA MET A 74 3.34 -5.67 -3.27
C MET A 74 4.73 -6.28 -3.15
N LEU A 75 4.93 -7.43 -3.79
CA LEU A 75 6.20 -8.16 -3.80
C LEU A 75 7.44 -7.32 -4.17
N PRO A 76 7.44 -6.43 -5.18
CA PRO A 76 8.62 -5.60 -5.48
C PRO A 76 9.04 -4.66 -4.34
N GLY A 77 8.16 -4.40 -3.37
CA GLY A 77 8.43 -3.59 -2.19
C GLY A 77 9.06 -4.38 -1.03
N VAL A 78 9.10 -5.70 -1.09
CA VAL A 78 9.71 -6.56 -0.07
C VAL A 78 11.22 -6.66 -0.33
N LEU A 79 12.00 -6.62 0.75
CA LEU A 79 13.45 -6.80 0.75
C LEU A 79 13.83 -8.16 1.34
N ARG A 80 13.27 -8.49 2.52
CA ARG A 80 13.49 -9.75 3.24
C ARG A 80 12.19 -10.19 3.88
N TYR A 81 12.02 -11.48 4.08
CA TYR A 81 10.89 -12.06 4.78
C TYR A 81 11.39 -13.13 5.74
N GLU A 82 10.63 -13.37 6.80
CA GLU A 82 10.88 -14.45 7.75
C GLU A 82 10.35 -15.79 7.20
N ASP A 83 10.89 -16.89 7.73
CA ASP A 83 10.41 -18.23 7.41
C ASP A 83 9.09 -18.53 8.11
N ASN A 84 8.38 -19.57 7.64
CA ASN A 84 7.13 -20.06 8.23
C ASN A 84 5.99 -19.02 8.26
N ILE A 85 5.86 -18.22 7.21
CA ILE A 85 4.70 -17.35 7.00
C ILE A 85 3.60 -18.17 6.33
N GLU A 86 2.45 -18.25 7.01
CA GLU A 86 1.24 -18.88 6.51
C GLU A 86 0.24 -17.86 5.96
N VAL A 87 -0.69 -18.33 5.12
CA VAL A 87 -1.77 -17.48 4.62
C VAL A 87 -2.72 -17.10 5.76
N ASN A 88 -3.14 -15.85 5.79
CA ASN A 88 -3.98 -15.24 6.81
C ASN A 88 -3.35 -15.08 8.20
N GLN A 89 -2.04 -15.31 8.33
CA GLN A 89 -1.31 -15.05 9.56
C GLN A 89 -1.08 -13.53 9.75
N GLU A 90 -1.07 -13.08 11.00
CA GLU A 90 -0.71 -11.70 11.34
C GLU A 90 0.80 -11.52 11.31
N ILE A 91 1.25 -10.55 10.52
CA ILE A 91 2.66 -10.24 10.25
C ILE A 91 2.93 -8.77 10.57
N VAL A 92 4.16 -8.49 10.98
CA VAL A 92 4.67 -7.14 11.18
C VAL A 92 5.52 -6.75 9.99
N ILE A 93 5.25 -5.57 9.46
CA ILE A 93 6.03 -5.00 8.38
C ILE A 93 6.98 -3.96 8.96
N MET A 94 8.27 -4.13 8.69
CA MET A 94 9.34 -3.33 9.27
C MET A 94 10.18 -2.64 8.19
N THR A 95 10.82 -1.53 8.56
CA THR A 95 11.87 -0.92 7.75
C THR A 95 13.18 -1.68 7.90
N SER A 96 14.16 -1.36 7.06
CA SER A 96 15.53 -1.87 7.17
C SER A 96 16.20 -1.50 8.51
N LYS A 97 15.74 -0.42 9.16
CA LYS A 97 16.21 0.05 10.47
C LYS A 97 15.58 -0.69 11.66
N GLY A 98 14.50 -1.43 11.42
CA GLY A 98 13.76 -2.11 12.47
C GLY A 98 12.55 -1.35 13.01
N GLU A 99 12.15 -0.25 12.39
CA GLU A 99 10.95 0.51 12.78
C GLU A 99 9.69 -0.24 12.30
N ALA A 100 8.66 -0.31 13.13
CA ALA A 100 7.40 -0.95 12.76
C ALA A 100 6.54 -0.02 11.89
N ILE A 101 6.29 -0.42 10.64
CA ILE A 101 5.47 0.35 9.70
C ILE A 101 3.99 0.09 9.95
N CYS A 102 3.60 -1.18 9.87
CA CYS A 102 2.21 -1.59 10.00
C CYS A 102 2.06 -3.07 10.39
N LEU A 103 0.89 -3.39 10.94
CA LEU A 103 0.38 -4.74 11.08
C LEU A 103 -0.41 -5.11 9.83
N ALA A 104 -0.13 -6.29 9.29
CA ALA A 104 -0.77 -6.78 8.09
C ALA A 104 -1.14 -8.27 8.24
N ILE A 105 -2.02 -8.72 7.36
CA ILE A 105 -2.42 -10.12 7.22
C ILE A 105 -1.77 -10.64 5.94
N ALA A 106 -0.99 -11.71 6.04
CA ALA A 106 -0.32 -12.32 4.90
C ALA A 106 -1.34 -12.96 3.94
N LEU A 107 -1.14 -12.76 2.64
CA LEU A 107 -1.92 -13.38 1.58
C LEU A 107 -1.11 -14.44 0.80
N MET A 108 0.19 -14.51 1.05
CA MET A 108 1.12 -15.45 0.42
C MET A 108 1.89 -16.21 1.50
N THR A 109 2.20 -17.48 1.24
CA THR A 109 3.12 -18.27 2.07
C THR A 109 4.57 -17.96 1.73
N THR A 110 5.51 -18.33 2.61
CA THR A 110 6.96 -18.18 2.36
C THR A 110 7.40 -18.86 1.04
N ALA A 111 6.85 -20.04 0.72
CA ALA A 111 7.16 -20.74 -0.54
C ALA A 111 6.70 -19.96 -1.78
N VAL A 112 5.52 -19.32 -1.69
CA VAL A 112 4.98 -18.49 -2.78
C VAL A 112 5.76 -17.18 -2.91
N LEU A 113 6.16 -16.58 -1.79
CA LEU A 113 7.01 -15.38 -1.77
C LEU A 113 8.35 -15.59 -2.48
N SER A 114 8.91 -16.80 -2.40
CA SER A 114 10.17 -17.16 -3.06
C SER A 114 10.04 -17.39 -4.57
N THR A 115 8.88 -17.89 -5.02
CA THR A 115 8.68 -18.36 -6.41
C THR A 115 8.00 -17.34 -7.31
N CYS A 116 7.19 -16.45 -6.76
CA CYS A 116 6.45 -15.47 -7.54
C CYS A 116 7.29 -14.23 -7.86
N ASP A 117 7.07 -13.63 -9.04
CA ASP A 117 7.69 -12.35 -9.41
C ASP A 117 6.80 -11.14 -9.11
N HIS A 118 5.48 -11.37 -9.02
CA HIS A 118 4.47 -10.33 -8.90
C HIS A 118 3.34 -10.79 -7.98
N GLY A 119 2.76 -9.86 -7.23
CA GLY A 119 1.54 -10.09 -6.47
C GLY A 119 1.43 -9.25 -5.21
N ILE A 120 0.29 -9.40 -4.54
CA ILE A 120 0.01 -8.76 -3.26
C ILE A 120 0.47 -9.72 -2.16
N VAL A 121 1.43 -9.27 -1.36
CA VAL A 121 2.02 -10.06 -0.27
C VAL A 121 1.11 -10.05 0.95
N ALA A 122 0.59 -8.87 1.29
CA ALA A 122 -0.15 -8.69 2.52
C ALA A 122 -1.20 -7.59 2.41
N LYS A 123 -2.28 -7.76 3.16
CA LYS A 123 -3.33 -6.76 3.36
C LYS A 123 -3.10 -6.02 4.67
N ILE A 124 -3.07 -4.70 4.63
CA ILE A 124 -2.90 -3.88 5.85
C ILE A 124 -4.10 -4.07 6.78
N LYS A 125 -3.81 -4.30 8.06
CA LYS A 125 -4.78 -4.31 9.16
C LYS A 125 -4.75 -2.97 9.91
N ARG A 126 -3.55 -2.51 10.30
CA ARG A 126 -3.36 -1.23 11.02
C ARG A 126 -2.01 -0.61 10.69
N VAL A 127 -1.99 0.67 10.31
CA VAL A 127 -0.77 1.45 10.13
C VAL A 127 -0.35 2.05 11.48
N VAL A 128 0.93 1.97 11.80
CA VAL A 128 1.53 2.48 13.05
C VAL A 128 2.40 3.71 12.75
N MET A 129 3.25 3.62 11.74
CA MET A 129 4.17 4.69 11.35
C MET A 129 3.42 5.91 10.80
N GLU A 130 3.95 7.10 11.09
CA GLU A 130 3.41 8.36 10.61
C GLU A 130 3.56 8.51 9.09
N ARG A 131 2.72 9.35 8.49
CA ARG A 131 2.82 9.71 7.08
C ARG A 131 3.99 10.65 6.87
N ASP A 132 4.67 10.53 5.73
CA ASP A 132 5.79 11.39 5.35
C ASP A 132 7.08 11.31 6.21
N THR A 133 7.19 10.33 7.12
CA THR A 133 8.49 9.96 7.74
C THR A 133 9.53 9.56 6.68
N TYR A 134 9.08 8.93 5.59
CA TYR A 134 9.90 8.57 4.44
C TYR A 134 9.46 9.36 3.19
N PRO A 135 10.39 9.70 2.26
CA PRO A 135 10.07 10.47 1.07
C PRO A 135 9.13 9.72 0.13
N ARG A 136 8.23 10.45 -0.54
CA ARG A 136 7.31 9.91 -1.53
C ARG A 136 8.07 9.52 -2.81
N LYS A 137 8.27 8.23 -3.04
CA LYS A 137 9.00 7.69 -4.21
C LYS A 137 8.12 6.98 -5.24
N TRP A 138 6.80 6.94 -5.04
CA TRP A 138 5.91 6.34 -6.03
C TRP A 138 5.92 7.15 -7.34
N GLY A 139 5.96 6.45 -8.49
CA GLY A 139 5.98 7.10 -9.80
C GLY A 139 7.33 7.68 -10.25
N LEU A 140 8.42 7.42 -9.51
CA LEU A 140 9.81 7.74 -9.89
C LEU A 140 10.63 6.52 -10.35
N GLY A 141 10.02 5.33 -10.44
CA GLY A 141 10.72 4.12 -10.88
C GLY A 141 11.14 4.15 -12.35
N PRO A 142 12.10 3.31 -12.79
CA PRO A 142 12.61 3.30 -14.16
C PRO A 142 11.51 3.21 -15.24
N LYS A 143 10.50 2.36 -15.00
CA LYS A 143 9.34 2.21 -15.89
C LYS A 143 8.47 3.46 -15.95
N ALA A 144 8.21 4.10 -14.81
CA ALA A 144 7.41 5.32 -14.73
C ALA A 144 8.13 6.52 -15.37
N SER A 145 9.45 6.62 -15.18
CA SER A 145 10.28 7.65 -15.81
C SER A 145 10.36 7.47 -17.32
N ARG A 146 10.59 6.25 -17.82
CA ARG A 146 10.52 5.95 -19.27
C ARG A 146 9.17 6.32 -19.86
N LYS A 147 8.06 5.96 -19.20
CA LYS A 147 6.72 6.34 -19.63
C LYS A 147 6.57 7.86 -19.75
N LYS A 148 7.02 8.62 -18.74
CA LYS A 148 6.97 10.09 -18.77
C LYS A 148 7.84 10.69 -19.87
N LEU A 149 9.00 10.11 -20.16
CA LEU A 149 9.86 10.53 -21.27
C LEU A 149 9.18 10.30 -22.63
N MET A 150 8.61 9.12 -22.86
CA MET A 150 7.90 8.84 -24.11
C MET A 150 6.64 9.69 -24.32
N ILE A 151 5.97 10.12 -23.24
CA ILE A 151 4.89 11.11 -23.32
C ILE A 151 5.44 12.47 -23.77
N LYS A 152 6.60 12.89 -23.24
CA LYS A 152 7.25 14.14 -23.67
C LYS A 152 7.73 14.08 -25.13
N GLU A 153 8.19 12.92 -25.58
CA GLU A 153 8.62 12.66 -26.96
C GLU A 153 7.43 12.50 -27.94
N GLY A 154 6.18 12.44 -27.44
CA GLY A 154 4.98 12.29 -28.25
C GLY A 154 4.78 10.88 -28.85
N LEU A 155 5.56 9.90 -28.39
CA LEU A 155 5.43 8.48 -28.76
C LEU A 155 4.21 7.83 -28.09
N LEU A 156 3.79 8.39 -26.94
CA LEU A 156 2.59 8.03 -26.19
C LEU A 156 1.65 9.24 -26.09
N ASP A 157 0.35 8.97 -25.96
CA ASP A 157 -0.65 10.01 -25.70
C ASP A 157 -0.42 10.72 -24.34
N SER A 158 -1.02 11.89 -24.12
CA SER A 158 -0.99 12.65 -22.84
C SER A 158 -1.42 11.79 -21.64
N LYS A 159 -2.37 10.87 -21.86
CA LYS A 159 -2.85 9.90 -20.85
C LYS A 159 -2.00 8.64 -20.75
N GLY A 160 -0.92 8.55 -21.53
CA GLY A 160 0.01 7.42 -21.58
C GLY A 160 -0.60 6.15 -22.17
N ARG A 161 -1.56 6.30 -23.08
CA ARG A 161 -2.14 5.22 -23.89
C ARG A 161 -1.32 5.00 -25.16
N ARG A 162 -1.40 3.80 -25.72
CA ARG A 162 -0.76 3.46 -27.00
C ARG A 162 -1.33 4.34 -28.11
N ASN A 163 -0.45 4.78 -28.99
CA ASN A 163 -0.78 5.45 -30.23
C ASN A 163 -0.10 4.71 -31.39
N GLU A 164 -0.37 5.08 -32.63
CA GLU A 164 0.21 4.47 -33.84
C GLU A 164 1.74 4.52 -33.86
N LYS A 165 2.33 5.51 -33.16
CA LYS A 165 3.78 5.74 -33.05
C LYS A 165 4.45 4.98 -31.90
N THR A 166 3.70 4.21 -31.12
CA THR A 166 4.25 3.50 -29.96
C THR A 166 5.01 2.24 -30.40
N PRO A 167 6.28 2.06 -30.00
CA PRO A 167 7.05 0.85 -30.33
C PRO A 167 6.36 -0.44 -29.83
N SER A 168 6.45 -1.51 -30.61
CA SER A 168 5.92 -2.85 -30.27
C SER A 168 6.50 -3.39 -28.95
N ALA A 169 7.79 -3.16 -28.71
CA ALA A 169 8.47 -3.58 -27.48
C ALA A 169 7.84 -2.98 -26.19
N TRP A 170 7.43 -1.71 -26.23
CA TRP A 170 6.73 -1.09 -25.09
C TRP A 170 5.37 -1.72 -24.84
N SER A 171 4.70 -2.10 -25.92
CA SER A 171 3.40 -2.74 -25.90
C SER A 171 3.46 -4.11 -25.24
N GLU A 172 4.41 -4.96 -25.62
CA GLU A 172 4.56 -6.30 -25.06
C GLU A 172 4.88 -6.27 -23.55
N GLU A 173 5.76 -5.35 -23.13
CA GLU A 173 6.17 -5.24 -21.72
C GLU A 173 5.05 -4.67 -20.81
N HIS A 174 4.15 -3.85 -21.36
CA HIS A 174 3.08 -3.16 -20.61
C HIS A 174 1.68 -3.75 -20.84
N GLN A 175 1.59 -5.02 -21.24
CA GLN A 175 0.29 -5.69 -21.34
C GLN A 175 -0.41 -5.66 -19.96
N GLY A 176 -1.44 -4.82 -19.85
CA GLY A 176 -2.05 -4.50 -18.56
C GLY A 176 -2.60 -5.75 -17.88
N TYR A 177 -2.64 -5.75 -16.55
CA TYR A 177 -3.30 -6.82 -15.78
C TYR A 177 -4.77 -7.02 -16.23
N ILE A 178 -5.45 -5.91 -16.56
CA ILE A 178 -6.84 -5.92 -17.09
C ILE A 178 -6.91 -6.62 -18.46
N GLU A 179 -5.95 -6.40 -19.35
CA GLU A 179 -5.91 -7.06 -20.67
C GLU A 179 -5.59 -8.56 -20.54
N LYS A 180 -4.80 -8.95 -19.52
CA LYS A 180 -4.55 -10.36 -19.21
C LYS A 180 -5.82 -11.05 -18.70
N GLU A 181 -6.59 -10.42 -17.81
CA GLU A 181 -7.88 -10.97 -17.35
C GLU A 181 -8.86 -11.15 -18.52
N ILE A 182 -8.98 -10.15 -19.41
CA ILE A 182 -9.84 -10.24 -20.61
C ILE A 182 -9.37 -11.34 -21.57
N LYS A 183 -8.05 -11.51 -21.78
CA LYS A 183 -7.50 -12.62 -22.60
C LYS A 183 -7.73 -13.99 -21.97
N VAL A 184 -7.66 -14.10 -20.63
CA VAL A 184 -7.92 -15.35 -19.91
C VAL A 184 -9.41 -15.71 -19.99
N GLU A 185 -10.32 -14.74 -19.84
CA GLU A 185 -11.75 -14.94 -20.04
C GLU A 185 -12.08 -15.34 -21.48
N GLN A 186 -11.47 -14.69 -22.48
CA GLN A 186 -11.68 -15.00 -23.90
C GLN A 186 -11.10 -16.36 -24.34
N THR A 187 -10.00 -16.81 -23.73
CA THR A 187 -9.43 -18.14 -24.01
C THR A 187 -10.22 -19.26 -23.34
N MET A 188 -10.82 -19.00 -22.17
CA MET A 188 -11.76 -19.92 -21.53
C MET A 188 -13.09 -20.05 -22.29
N THR A 189 -13.59 -18.97 -22.90
CA THR A 189 -14.80 -19.03 -23.75
C THR A 189 -14.54 -19.69 -25.10
N LYS A 190 -13.35 -19.52 -25.71
CA LYS A 190 -12.95 -20.25 -26.93
C LYS A 190 -12.79 -21.75 -26.71
N ARG A 191 -12.16 -22.17 -25.61
CA ARG A 191 -12.06 -23.61 -25.25
C ARG A 191 -13.42 -24.26 -24.99
N LYS A 192 -14.41 -23.50 -24.51
CA LYS A 192 -15.80 -23.97 -24.39
C LYS A 192 -16.54 -24.10 -25.73
N HIS A 193 -16.09 -23.39 -26.77
CA HIS A 193 -16.69 -23.43 -28.10
C HIS A 193 -16.09 -24.53 -29.00
N GLU A 194 -14.86 -24.96 -28.73
CA GLU A 194 -14.21 -26.10 -29.42
C GLU A 194 -14.58 -27.46 -28.82
N SER A 195 -15.05 -27.52 -27.56
CA SER A 195 -15.54 -28.75 -26.94
C SER A 195 -17.05 -28.99 -27.12
N SER A 196 -17.75 -28.14 -27.88
CA SER A 196 -19.22 -28.20 -28.04
C SER A 196 -19.66 -28.64 -29.43
N SER A 197 -18.75 -28.97 -30.36
CA SER A 197 -19.12 -29.42 -31.71
C SER A 197 -19.51 -30.90 -31.82
N GLU A 198 -19.60 -31.65 -30.70
CA GLU A 198 -20.07 -33.06 -30.70
C GLU A 198 -21.22 -33.34 -29.71
N ALA A 199 -21.82 -32.32 -29.10
CA ALA A 199 -22.92 -32.50 -28.14
C ALA A 199 -24.02 -31.44 -28.29
N GLU A 200 -24.52 -31.24 -29.51
CA GLU A 200 -25.73 -30.44 -29.77
C GLU A 200 -26.90 -31.30 -30.24
N VAL A 201 -27.30 -32.30 -29.45
CA VAL A 201 -28.69 -32.76 -29.40
C VAL A 201 -29.02 -33.12 -27.95
N ALA A 202 -30.06 -32.48 -27.40
CA ALA A 202 -30.65 -32.65 -26.08
C ALA A 202 -30.16 -31.70 -24.96
N SER A 203 -30.90 -30.59 -24.81
CA SER A 203 -31.38 -29.99 -23.55
C SER A 203 -31.50 -28.46 -23.62
N GLN A 204 -32.18 -27.95 -24.65
CA GLN A 204 -32.77 -26.61 -24.61
C GLN A 204 -34.05 -26.61 -23.76
N THR A 205 -33.97 -26.78 -22.43
CA THR A 205 -35.13 -26.49 -21.54
C THR A 205 -34.75 -26.42 -20.05
N SER A 206 -33.99 -25.40 -19.65
CA SER A 206 -34.04 -24.83 -18.28
C SER A 206 -32.88 -23.83 -18.12
N LEU A 207 -33.18 -22.59 -17.73
CA LEU A 207 -32.29 -21.53 -17.15
C LEU A 207 -32.69 -20.10 -17.55
N LYS A 208 -33.70 -19.91 -18.41
CA LYS A 208 -34.31 -18.59 -18.65
C LYS A 208 -35.07 -17.97 -17.46
N ARG A 209 -34.95 -18.49 -16.23
CA ARG A 209 -35.82 -18.08 -15.11
C ARG A 209 -35.18 -17.38 -13.90
N ILE A 210 -33.85 -17.16 -13.84
CA ILE A 210 -33.22 -16.59 -12.62
C ILE A 210 -32.58 -15.19 -12.79
N LYS A 211 -32.25 -14.72 -14.01
CA LYS A 211 -31.59 -13.40 -14.20
C LYS A 211 -32.52 -12.17 -14.18
N LYS A 212 -33.85 -12.33 -14.08
CA LYS A 212 -34.80 -11.20 -14.10
C LYS A 212 -35.15 -10.59 -12.73
N LYS A 213 -34.60 -11.07 -11.61
CA LYS A 213 -35.07 -10.66 -10.25
C LYS A 213 -34.11 -9.84 -9.37
N LYS A 214 -32.93 -9.40 -9.83
CA LYS A 214 -32.01 -8.60 -8.99
C LYS A 214 -31.53 -7.26 -9.58
N VAL A 215 -32.19 -6.76 -10.63
CA VAL A 215 -31.93 -5.44 -11.25
C VAL A 215 -32.97 -4.38 -10.83
N LYS A 216 -33.85 -4.66 -9.86
CA LYS A 216 -34.85 -3.69 -9.34
C LYS A 216 -34.77 -3.59 -7.81
N ARG A 217 -33.93 -2.67 -7.31
CA ARG A 217 -33.69 -2.19 -5.93
C ARG A 217 -32.16 -2.04 -5.81
N SER A 218 -31.54 -0.88 -5.94
CA SER A 218 -31.88 0.44 -5.42
C SER A 218 -31.07 1.49 -6.18
N LYS A 219 -31.77 2.35 -6.92
CA LYS A 219 -31.32 3.70 -7.28
C LYS A 219 -32.14 4.63 -6.38
N GLU A 220 -31.47 5.63 -5.82
CA GLU A 220 -31.96 6.86 -5.16
C GLU A 220 -31.44 7.05 -3.74
N LYS A 221 -30.38 7.86 -3.64
CA LYS A 221 -30.33 9.03 -2.76
C LYS A 221 -29.36 10.04 -3.37
N SER A 222 -29.93 11.17 -3.78
CA SER A 222 -29.28 12.42 -4.15
C SER A 222 -28.62 13.07 -2.94
N PHE A 223 -27.52 13.79 -3.17
CA PHE A 223 -27.13 14.95 -2.38
C PHE A 223 -26.28 15.90 -3.24
N GLU A 224 -26.71 17.15 -3.28
CA GLU A 224 -26.10 18.28 -3.98
C GLU A 224 -24.90 18.85 -3.21
N ASP A 225 -24.10 19.62 -3.96
CA ASP A 225 -23.30 20.78 -3.55
C ASP A 225 -21.82 20.70 -3.14
N ILE A 226 -21.18 21.84 -3.47
CA ILE A 226 -19.93 22.51 -3.05
C ILE A 226 -18.62 22.16 -3.83
N PRO A 227 -17.67 23.12 -4.05
CA PRO A 227 -17.67 24.14 -5.11
C PRO A 227 -16.31 24.22 -5.87
N THR A 228 -16.24 25.16 -6.81
CA THR A 228 -15.08 25.74 -7.50
C THR A 228 -13.79 25.93 -6.67
N VAL A 229 -12.68 25.33 -7.10
CA VAL A 229 -11.29 25.66 -6.66
C VAL A 229 -10.39 26.03 -7.86
N THR A 230 -10.99 26.32 -9.02
CA THR A 230 -10.25 26.59 -10.26
C THR A 230 -9.77 28.04 -10.42
N ALA A 231 -10.12 28.95 -9.51
CA ALA A 231 -9.77 30.38 -9.63
C ALA A 231 -8.53 30.81 -8.81
N GLU A 232 -8.22 30.15 -7.68
CA GLU A 232 -7.08 30.57 -6.83
C GLU A 232 -5.71 30.14 -7.38
N VAL A 233 -5.67 29.05 -8.16
CA VAL A 233 -4.41 28.57 -8.77
C VAL A 233 -3.99 29.45 -9.95
N THR A 234 -4.94 30.11 -10.62
CA THR A 234 -4.64 31.00 -11.75
C THR A 234 -4.04 32.34 -11.30
N GLU A 235 -4.49 32.91 -10.18
CA GLU A 235 -3.95 34.19 -9.70
C GLU A 235 -2.53 34.08 -9.13
N LEU A 236 -2.17 32.95 -8.50
CA LEU A 236 -0.82 32.73 -7.98
C LEU A 236 0.21 32.51 -9.10
N CYS A 237 -0.19 31.92 -10.23
CA CYS A 237 0.70 31.75 -11.38
C CYS A 237 0.99 33.06 -12.10
N ASP A 238 0.03 33.98 -12.19
CA ASP A 238 0.20 35.26 -12.89
C ASP A 238 1.12 36.24 -12.13
N ILE A 239 1.16 36.15 -10.80
CA ILE A 239 2.05 36.98 -9.96
C ILE A 239 3.51 36.52 -10.09
N GLU A 240 3.77 35.21 -10.22
CA GLU A 240 5.13 34.69 -10.42
C GLU A 240 5.71 35.03 -11.80
N VAL A 241 4.87 35.06 -12.84
CA VAL A 241 5.30 35.39 -14.21
C VAL A 241 5.66 36.89 -14.33
N LYS A 242 4.92 37.79 -13.67
CA LYS A 242 5.25 39.23 -13.64
C LYS A 242 6.55 39.52 -12.88
N LYS A 243 6.82 38.84 -11.75
CA LYS A 243 8.08 38.99 -11.00
C LYS A 243 9.31 38.49 -11.78
N LYS A 244 9.16 37.45 -12.61
CA LYS A 244 10.27 36.92 -13.43
C LYS A 244 10.58 37.79 -14.65
N LYS A 245 9.58 38.46 -15.26
CA LYS A 245 9.82 39.42 -16.36
C LYS A 245 10.56 40.68 -15.88
N HIS A 246 10.17 41.24 -14.73
CA HIS A 246 10.82 42.45 -14.20
C HIS A 246 12.29 42.25 -13.79
N LYS A 247 12.69 41.00 -13.50
CA LYS A 247 14.08 40.65 -13.14
C LYS A 247 14.98 40.41 -14.36
N LYS A 248 14.40 40.28 -15.56
CA LYS A 248 15.13 40.11 -16.83
C LYS A 248 15.43 41.43 -17.55
N GLU A 249 14.66 42.49 -17.31
CA GLU A 249 14.89 43.82 -17.91
C GLU A 249 15.86 44.71 -17.11
N LYS A 250 16.27 44.30 -15.90
CA LYS A 250 17.23 45.03 -15.05
C LYS A 250 18.64 44.40 -15.02
N LYS A 251 18.98 43.56 -15.99
CA LYS A 251 20.32 42.97 -16.15
C LYS A 251 20.85 43.21 -17.55
#